data_AF-A0A1V6TUU7-F1
#
_entry.id   AF-A0A1V6TUU7-F1
#
_cell.length_a   1.000
_cell.length_b   1.000
_cell.length_c   1.000
_cell.angle_alpha   90.00
_cell.angle_beta   90.00
_cell.angle_gamma   90.00
#
_symmetry.space_group_name_H-M   'P 1'
#
loop_
_entity.id
_entity.type
_entity.pdbx_description
1 polymer ?
#
loop_
_entity_poly.entity_id
_entity_poly.type
_entity_poly.pdbx_seq_one_letter_code
_entity_poly.pdbx_strand_id
1 'polypeptide(L)'
;MPPIRSRSSKDSTEQEGRILLAIQAIKKQEINTIRQAARCFNVPFSSLRNRLTGLQNRSDSRANNHKLTETEEESLEKWILSMDRRGGPPRPSMVREMANLLLEKRGTTPVLSVGENWVTNYVKRRPLLSSRFSKRYNYERAKCEDPKIIT
;
A
#
# COMPACT_ATOMS: atom_id res chain seq x y z
N MET A 1 -7.68 33.26 9.83
CA MET A 1 -6.34 32.98 9.28
C MET A 1 -6.51 32.23 7.96
N PRO A 2 -5.84 32.62 6.86
CA PRO A 2 -5.88 31.83 5.63
C PRO A 2 -5.16 30.49 5.83
N PRO A 3 -5.61 29.40 5.19
CA PRO A 3 -4.97 28.11 5.31
C PRO A 3 -3.57 28.14 4.67
N ILE A 4 -2.58 27.59 5.37
CA ILE A 4 -1.23 27.38 4.83
C ILE A 4 -1.36 26.42 3.64
N ARG A 5 -1.07 26.89 2.43
CA ARG A 5 -1.09 26.03 1.24
C ARG A 5 -0.08 24.90 1.42
N SER A 6 -0.52 23.66 1.28
CA SER A 6 0.39 22.52 1.21
C SER A 6 1.31 22.68 0.00
N ARG A 7 2.59 22.30 0.16
CA ARG A 7 3.54 22.25 -0.97
C ARG A 7 3.00 21.35 -2.07
N SER A 8 3.29 21.69 -3.33
CA SER A 8 2.87 20.88 -4.46
C SER A 8 3.54 19.50 -4.39
N SER A 9 2.86 18.46 -4.88
CA SER A 9 3.46 17.12 -4.95
C SER A 9 4.74 17.10 -5.80
N LYS A 10 4.84 17.97 -6.81
CA LYS A 10 6.04 18.11 -7.66
C LYS A 10 7.21 18.68 -6.86
N ASP A 11 6.95 19.68 -6.02
CA ASP A 11 7.97 20.31 -5.17
C ASP A 11 8.55 19.31 -4.17
N SER A 12 7.71 18.41 -3.64
CA SER A 12 8.15 17.35 -2.73
C SER A 12 9.05 16.33 -3.42
N THR A 13 8.71 15.90 -4.65
CA THR A 13 9.54 14.95 -5.40
C THR A 13 10.89 15.55 -5.78
N GLU A 14 10.92 16.81 -6.21
CA GLU A 14 12.16 17.51 -6.52
C GLU A 14 13.04 17.70 -5.28
N GLN A 15 12.44 18.05 -4.15
CA GLN A 15 13.16 18.20 -2.89
C GLN A 15 13.83 16.87 -2.46
N GLU A 16 13.12 15.75 -2.59
CA GLU A 16 13.66 14.42 -2.28
C GLU A 16 14.79 14.03 -3.23
N GLY A 17 14.67 14.33 -4.53
CA GLY A 17 15.76 14.16 -5.50
C GLY A 17 17.03 14.91 -5.10
N ARG A 18 16.90 16.18 -4.68
CA ARG A 18 18.04 16.97 -4.18
C ARG A 18 18.64 16.40 -2.90
N ILE A 19 17.82 15.85 -2.00
CA ILE A 19 18.32 15.19 -0.78
C ILE A 19 19.13 13.94 -1.14
N LEU A 20 18.67 13.12 -2.08
CA LEU A 20 19.40 11.92 -2.53
C LEU A 20 20.75 12.30 -3.16
N LEU A 21 20.80 13.35 -3.99
CA LEU A 21 22.06 13.88 -4.54
C LEU A 21 23.00 14.37 -3.45
N ALA A 22 22.49 15.08 -2.44
CA ALA A 22 23.28 15.54 -1.30
C ALA A 22 23.88 14.37 -0.49
N ILE A 23 23.11 13.30 -0.28
CA ILE A 23 23.59 12.08 0.37
C ILE A 23 24.68 11.42 -0.48
N GLN A 24 24.50 11.35 -1.80
CA GLN A 24 25.49 10.77 -2.70
C GLN A 24 26.81 11.57 -2.69
N ALA A 25 26.75 12.90 -2.70
CA ALA A 25 27.93 13.76 -2.61
C ALA A 25 28.70 13.59 -1.29
N ILE A 26 27.98 13.46 -0.16
CA ILE A 26 28.59 13.14 1.14
C ILE A 26 29.26 11.76 1.11
N LYS A 27 28.60 10.74 0.55
CA LYS A 27 29.16 9.38 0.42
C LYS A 27 30.40 9.33 -0.47
N LYS A 28 30.44 10.14 -1.53
CA LYS A 28 31.59 10.30 -2.43
C LYS A 28 32.73 11.14 -1.85
N GLN A 29 32.57 11.68 -0.63
CA GLN A 29 33.52 12.60 0.01
C GLN A 29 33.77 13.90 -0.78
N GLU A 30 32.87 14.28 -1.68
CA GLU A 30 32.90 15.58 -2.36
C GLU A 30 32.58 16.71 -1.38
N ILE A 31 31.76 16.42 -0.36
CA ILE A 31 31.37 17.34 0.69
C ILE A 31 31.53 16.67 2.05
N ASN A 32 32.35 17.26 2.91
CA ASN A 32 32.69 16.69 4.21
C ASN A 32 31.66 16.98 5.31
N THR A 33 30.81 18.00 5.13
CA THR A 33 29.84 18.40 6.17
C THR A 33 28.41 18.39 5.67
N ILE A 34 27.51 17.86 6.51
CA ILE A 34 26.06 17.82 6.24
C ILE A 34 25.50 19.24 6.01
N ARG A 35 26.03 20.24 6.75
CA ARG A 35 25.60 21.63 6.64
C ARG A 35 26.00 22.26 5.31
N GLN A 36 27.20 21.96 4.81
CA GLN A 36 27.63 22.40 3.48
C GLN A 36 26.79 21.73 2.39
N ALA A 37 26.57 20.42 2.48
CA ALA A 37 25.73 19.70 1.52
C ALA A 37 24.30 20.26 1.49
N ALA A 38 23.70 20.54 2.65
CA ALA A 38 22.39 21.17 2.73
C ALA A 38 22.32 22.53 2.00
N ARG A 39 23.38 23.34 2.11
CA ARG A 39 23.49 24.63 1.41
C ARG A 39 23.70 24.45 -0.10
N CYS A 40 24.64 23.60 -0.50
CA CYS A 40 24.95 23.34 -1.91
C CYS A 40 23.75 22.82 -2.70
N PHE A 41 22.98 21.91 -2.09
CA PHE A 41 21.81 21.29 -2.74
C PHE A 41 20.49 21.99 -2.42
N ASN A 42 20.52 23.12 -1.69
CA ASN A 42 19.35 23.90 -1.28
C ASN A 42 18.24 23.04 -0.63
N VAL A 43 18.62 22.22 0.35
CA VAL A 43 17.71 21.35 1.11
C VAL A 43 17.74 21.68 2.60
N PRO A 44 16.62 21.50 3.33
CA PRO A 44 16.62 21.67 4.79
C PRO A 44 17.60 20.71 5.47
N PHE A 45 18.45 21.26 6.33
CA PHE A 45 19.44 20.48 7.07
C PHE A 45 18.81 19.35 7.90
N SER A 46 17.67 19.60 8.54
CA SER A 46 16.94 18.60 9.33
C SER A 46 16.49 17.42 8.47
N SER A 47 15.93 17.67 7.29
CA SER A 47 15.52 16.63 6.34
C SER A 47 16.72 15.79 5.87
N LEU A 48 17.84 16.44 5.51
CA LEU A 48 19.05 15.74 5.09
C LEU A 48 19.64 14.88 6.24
N ARG A 49 19.70 15.43 7.46
CA ARG A 49 20.16 14.70 8.65
C ARG A 49 19.28 13.48 8.94
N ASN A 50 17.96 13.65 8.90
CA ASN A 50 17.01 12.56 9.11
C ASN A 50 17.20 11.43 8.09
N ARG A 51 17.45 11.77 6.84
CA ARG A 51 17.68 10.79 5.77
C ARG A 51 19.00 10.05 5.93
N LEU A 52 20.05 10.74 6.39
CA LEU A 52 21.32 10.11 6.76
C LEU A 52 21.19 9.17 7.97
N THR A 53 20.32 9.48 8.94
CA THR A 53 20.01 8.58 10.05
C THR A 53 19.10 7.41 9.66
N GLY A 54 18.66 7.33 8.39
CA GLY A 54 17.87 6.21 7.87
C GLY A 54 16.36 6.43 7.82
N LEU A 55 15.85 7.64 8.13
CA LEU A 55 14.43 7.92 7.92
C LEU A 55 14.13 7.97 6.43
N GLN A 56 13.29 7.06 5.98
CA GLN A 56 12.78 7.01 4.61
C GLN A 56 11.84 8.17 4.31
N ASN A 57 11.68 8.46 3.03
CA ASN A 57 10.67 9.41 2.59
C ASN A 57 9.26 8.91 2.92
N ARG A 58 8.35 9.82 3.24
CA ARG A 58 7.00 9.44 3.62
C ARG A 58 6.25 8.79 2.46
N SER A 59 6.54 9.18 1.22
CA SER A 59 5.93 8.58 0.03
C SER A 59 6.37 7.13 -0.21
N ASP A 60 7.61 6.79 0.17
CA ASP A 60 8.18 5.44 0.07
C ASP A 60 7.83 4.57 1.29
N SER A 61 7.51 5.21 2.41
CA SER A 61 7.16 4.53 3.66
C SER A 61 5.72 4.04 3.67
N ARG A 62 5.53 2.81 4.15
CA ARG A 62 4.21 2.20 4.34
C ARG A 62 3.29 3.09 5.19
N ALA A 63 2.03 3.22 4.78
CA ALA A 63 1.03 4.00 5.53
C ALA A 63 0.80 3.40 6.93
N ASN A 64 0.43 4.23 7.92
CA ASN A 64 0.40 3.81 9.33
C ASN A 64 -0.79 2.89 9.71
N ASN A 65 -1.66 2.53 8.77
CA ASN A 65 -2.95 1.87 9.06
C ASN A 65 -3.09 0.47 8.43
N HIS A 66 -1.98 -0.21 8.13
CA HIS A 66 -2.05 -1.62 7.74
C HIS A 66 -2.24 -2.50 8.96
N LYS A 67 -3.30 -3.31 8.95
CA LYS A 67 -3.59 -4.29 10.01
C LYS A 67 -2.68 -5.52 9.92
N LEU A 68 -2.41 -5.97 8.70
CA LEU A 68 -1.51 -7.09 8.42
C LEU A 68 -0.10 -6.60 8.12
N THR A 69 0.90 -7.42 8.45
CA THR A 69 2.29 -7.24 8.00
C THR A 69 2.39 -7.40 6.49
N GLU A 70 3.51 -6.97 5.90
CA GLU A 70 3.71 -7.07 4.44
C GLU A 70 3.73 -8.54 3.99
N THR A 71 4.41 -9.40 4.75
CA THR A 71 4.49 -10.84 4.50
C THR A 71 3.13 -11.54 4.63
N GLU A 72 2.31 -11.14 5.60
CA GLU A 72 0.92 -11.61 5.73
C GLU A 72 0.08 -11.20 4.52
N GLU A 73 0.16 -9.94 4.10
CA GLU A 73 -0.58 -9.44 2.92
C GLU A 73 -0.12 -10.13 1.62
N GLU A 74 1.17 -10.43 1.47
CA GLU A 74 1.72 -11.19 0.33
C GLU A 74 1.27 -12.65 0.35
N SER A 75 1.24 -13.27 1.53
CA SER A 75 0.76 -14.65 1.68
C SER A 75 -0.72 -14.76 1.33
N LEU A 76 -1.52 -13.77 1.77
CA LEU A 76 -2.93 -13.66 1.41
C LEU A 76 -3.12 -13.45 -0.10
N GLU A 77 -2.30 -12.62 -0.74
CA GLU A 77 -2.33 -12.43 -2.19
C GLU A 77 -2.03 -13.72 -2.95
N LYS A 78 -0.95 -14.43 -2.57
CA LYS A 78 -0.59 -15.73 -3.16
C LYS A 78 -1.73 -16.74 -3.01
N TRP A 79 -2.38 -16.75 -1.85
CA TRP A 79 -3.54 -17.60 -1.61
C TRP A 79 -4.73 -17.25 -2.53
N ILE A 80 -5.07 -15.97 -2.71
CA ILE A 80 -6.12 -15.53 -3.64
C ILE A 80 -5.78 -15.93 -5.08
N LEU A 81 -4.54 -15.72 -5.51
CA LEU A 81 -4.08 -16.10 -6.85
C LEU A 81 -4.13 -17.63 -7.07
N SER A 82 -3.80 -18.42 -6.05
CA SER A 82 -3.93 -19.88 -6.09
C SER A 82 -5.38 -20.33 -6.24
N MET A 83 -6.32 -19.68 -5.53
CA MET A 83 -7.76 -19.94 -5.63
C MET A 83 -8.32 -19.61 -7.01
N ASP A 84 -7.93 -18.46 -7.56
CA ASP A 84 -8.34 -18.06 -8.92
C ASP A 84 -7.82 -19.02 -10.00
N ARG A 85 -6.56 -19.46 -9.90
CA ARG A 85 -5.99 -20.47 -10.81
C ARG A 85 -6.74 -21.82 -10.78
N ARG A 86 -7.38 -22.16 -9.66
CA ARG A 86 -8.19 -23.38 -9.50
C ARG A 86 -9.63 -23.20 -10.00
N GLY A 87 -9.97 -22.05 -10.59
CA GLY A 87 -11.31 -21.76 -11.10
C GLY A 87 -12.31 -21.30 -10.04
N GLY A 88 -11.86 -21.00 -8.82
CA GLY A 88 -12.72 -20.61 -7.70
C GLY A 88 -12.26 -19.31 -7.04
N PRO A 89 -12.42 -18.14 -7.69
CA PRO A 89 -11.99 -16.88 -7.09
C PRO A 89 -12.73 -16.61 -5.76
N PRO A 90 -12.00 -16.29 -4.68
CA PRO A 90 -12.60 -16.17 -3.35
C PRO A 90 -13.54 -14.96 -3.29
N ARG A 91 -14.60 -15.09 -2.48
CA ARG A 91 -15.48 -13.95 -2.18
C ARG A 91 -14.79 -12.97 -1.23
N PRO A 92 -15.11 -11.68 -1.27
CA PRO A 92 -14.57 -10.70 -0.31
C PRO A 92 -14.79 -11.08 1.16
N SER A 93 -15.91 -11.73 1.49
CA SER A 93 -16.17 -12.24 2.86
C SER A 93 -15.13 -13.27 3.29
N MET A 94 -14.80 -14.22 2.41
CA MET A 94 -13.80 -15.27 2.65
C MET A 94 -12.40 -14.68 2.84
N VAL A 95 -12.05 -13.65 2.07
CA VAL A 95 -10.77 -12.93 2.24
C VAL A 95 -10.68 -12.24 3.60
N ARG A 96 -11.79 -11.67 4.08
CA ARG A 96 -11.88 -11.07 5.42
C ARG A 96 -11.75 -12.10 6.52
N GLU A 97 -12.39 -13.26 6.39
CA GLU A 97 -12.25 -14.39 7.32
C GLU A 97 -10.80 -14.88 7.39
N MET A 98 -10.16 -15.08 6.23
CA MET A 98 -8.75 -15.48 6.17
C MET A 98 -7.83 -14.45 6.81
N ALA A 99 -8.07 -13.15 6.59
CA ALA A 99 -7.30 -12.08 7.24
C ALA A 99 -7.47 -12.07 8.77
N ASN A 100 -8.70 -12.28 9.26
CA ASN A 100 -8.96 -12.40 10.71
C ASN A 100 -8.31 -13.65 11.30
N LEU A 101 -8.30 -14.78 10.58
CA LEU A 101 -7.62 -15.99 11.00
C LEU A 101 -6.11 -15.76 11.16
N LEU A 102 -5.48 -15.03 10.23
CA LEU A 102 -4.06 -14.65 10.35
C LEU A 102 -3.80 -13.78 11.60
N LEU A 103 -4.68 -12.81 11.88
CA LEU A 103 -4.58 -11.96 13.06
C LEU A 103 -4.77 -12.73 14.36
N GLU A 104 -5.71 -13.69 14.39
CA GLU A 104 -5.95 -14.56 15.53
C GLU A 104 -4.74 -15.44 15.84
N LYS A 105 -4.11 -16.01 14.81
CA LYS A 105 -2.89 -16.83 14.97
C LYS A 105 -1.69 -16.04 15.49
N ARG A 106 -1.71 -14.71 15.37
CA ARG A 106 -0.68 -13.83 15.96
C ARG A 106 -0.75 -13.78 17.49
N GLY A 107 -1.84 -14.24 18.10
CA GLY A 107 -1.98 -14.32 19.55
C GLY A 107 -2.00 -12.97 20.27
N THR A 108 -2.36 -11.89 19.57
CA THR A 108 -2.37 -10.54 20.14
C THR A 108 -3.64 -10.32 20.96
N THR A 109 -3.51 -9.81 22.19
CA THR A 109 -4.62 -9.39 23.05
C THR A 109 -4.72 -7.85 23.05
N PRO A 110 -5.90 -7.25 22.78
CA PRO A 110 -7.17 -7.87 22.37
C PRO A 110 -7.12 -8.42 20.93
N VAL A 111 -8.03 -9.36 20.62
CA VAL A 111 -8.14 -9.97 19.28
C VAL A 111 -8.36 -8.87 18.24
N LEU A 112 -7.40 -8.72 17.34
CA LEU A 112 -7.48 -7.76 16.26
C LEU A 112 -8.37 -8.32 15.16
N SER A 113 -9.37 -7.54 14.74
CA SER A 113 -10.17 -7.84 13.56
C SER A 113 -9.99 -6.77 12.49
N VAL A 114 -10.17 -7.17 11.23
CA VAL A 114 -10.22 -6.23 10.11
C VAL A 114 -11.60 -5.58 10.01
N GLY A 115 -11.62 -4.29 9.67
CA GLY A 115 -12.88 -3.55 9.46
C GLY A 115 -13.63 -3.99 8.20
N GLU A 116 -14.89 -3.58 8.08
CA GLU A 116 -15.77 -3.94 6.97
C GLU A 116 -15.19 -3.57 5.59
N ASN A 117 -14.67 -2.34 5.47
CA ASN A 117 -14.06 -1.82 4.23
C ASN A 117 -12.60 -2.26 4.02
N TRP A 118 -12.08 -3.17 4.84
CA TRP A 118 -10.67 -3.55 4.74
C TRP A 118 -10.36 -4.27 3.43
N VAL A 119 -11.22 -5.20 3.00
CA VAL A 119 -11.01 -5.98 1.76
C VAL A 119 -11.08 -5.08 0.54
N THR A 120 -12.06 -4.18 0.46
CA THR A 120 -12.17 -3.24 -0.66
C THR A 120 -10.92 -2.35 -0.77
N ASN A 121 -10.41 -1.87 0.36
CA ASN A 121 -9.17 -1.09 0.40
C ASN A 121 -7.93 -1.95 0.07
N TYR A 122 -7.88 -3.20 0.52
CA TYR A 122 -6.80 -4.14 0.20
C TYR A 122 -6.71 -4.40 -1.31
N VAL A 123 -7.85 -4.66 -1.95
CA VAL A 123 -7.93 -4.88 -3.40
C VAL A 123 -7.56 -3.62 -4.18
N LYS A 124 -8.02 -2.43 -3.74
CA LYS A 124 -7.64 -1.15 -4.37
C LYS A 124 -6.13 -0.90 -4.35
N ARG A 125 -5.43 -1.36 -3.30
CA ARG A 125 -3.97 -1.21 -3.19
C ARG A 125 -3.18 -2.21 -4.03
N ARG A 126 -3.77 -3.36 -4.39
CA ARG A 126 -3.11 -4.42 -5.15
C ARG A 126 -3.79 -4.59 -6.52
N PRO A 127 -3.32 -3.90 -7.58
CA PRO A 127 -3.96 -3.94 -8.89
C PRO A 127 -4.05 -5.35 -9.48
N LEU A 128 -3.11 -6.24 -9.12
CA LEU A 128 -3.11 -7.67 -9.49
C LEU A 128 -4.38 -8.41 -9.03
N LEU A 129 -5.01 -7.95 -7.95
CA LEU A 129 -6.20 -8.58 -7.38
C LEU A 129 -7.52 -8.00 -7.94
N SER A 130 -7.48 -6.86 -8.63
CA SER A 130 -8.70 -6.16 -9.06
C SER A 130 -9.59 -6.98 -10.01
N SER A 131 -8.99 -7.87 -10.83
CA SER A 131 -9.70 -8.74 -11.77
C SER A 131 -10.00 -10.14 -11.24
N ARG A 132 -9.57 -10.48 -10.02
CA ARG A 132 -9.50 -11.86 -9.49
C ARG A 132 -10.61 -12.19 -8.49
N PHE A 133 -11.64 -11.35 -8.41
CA PHE A 133 -12.81 -11.58 -7.57
C PHE A 133 -14.01 -12.00 -8.42
N SER A 134 -14.79 -12.93 -7.87
CA SER A 134 -16.08 -13.30 -8.45
C SER A 134 -16.97 -12.06 -8.53
N LYS A 135 -17.37 -11.68 -9.74
CA LYS A 135 -18.43 -10.70 -9.94
C LYS A 135 -19.76 -11.37 -9.62
N ARG A 136 -20.68 -10.60 -9.02
CA ARG A 136 -22.06 -11.06 -8.85
C ARG A 136 -22.62 -11.40 -10.23
N TYR A 137 -23.16 -12.61 -10.37
CA TYR A 137 -23.83 -13.02 -11.59
C TYR A 137 -24.96 -12.04 -11.91
N ASN A 138 -25.07 -11.58 -13.16
CA ASN A 138 -26.12 -10.63 -13.51
C ASN A 138 -27.47 -11.34 -13.38
N TYR A 139 -28.33 -10.85 -12.49
CA TYR A 139 -29.63 -11.43 -12.22
C TYR A 139 -30.53 -11.44 -13.47
N GLU A 140 -30.41 -10.44 -14.33
CA GLU A 140 -31.13 -10.39 -15.60
C GLU A 140 -30.70 -11.52 -16.54
N ARG A 141 -29.40 -11.84 -16.55
CA ARG A 141 -28.87 -12.97 -17.33
C ARG A 141 -29.37 -14.32 -16.80
N ALA A 142 -29.45 -14.46 -15.47
CA ALA A 142 -30.02 -15.65 -14.84
C ALA A 142 -31.48 -15.88 -15.26
N LYS A 143 -32.26 -14.80 -15.40
CA LYS A 143 -33.64 -14.88 -15.90
C LYS A 143 -33.71 -15.31 -17.36
N CYS A 144 -32.79 -14.82 -18.21
CA CYS A 144 -32.79 -15.16 -19.65
C CYS A 144 -32.33 -16.60 -19.95
N GLU A 145 -31.74 -17.31 -18.98
CA GLU A 145 -31.30 -18.70 -19.12
C GLU A 145 -32.39 -19.71 -18.71
N ASP A 146 -33.56 -19.23 -18.27
CA ASP A 146 -34.71 -20.09 -18.01
C ASP A 146 -35.20 -20.73 -19.33
N PRO A 147 -35.19 -22.07 -19.45
CA PRO A 147 -35.54 -22.75 -20.70
C PRO A 147 -36.99 -22.50 -21.14
N LYS A 148 -37.86 -22.05 -20.22
CA LYS A 148 -39.25 -21.63 -20.52
C LYS A 148 -39.36 -20.31 -21.29
N ILE A 149 -38.29 -19.51 -21.33
CA ILE A 149 -38.23 -18.22 -22.06
C ILE A 149 -37.56 -18.39 -23.43
N ILE A 150 -36.85 -19.50 -23.65
CA ILE A 150 -36.10 -19.80 -24.89
C ILE A 150 -36.95 -20.60 -25.91
N THR A 151 -38.08 -21.17 -25.48
CA THR A 151 -39.08 -21.83 -26.33
C THR A 151 -40.26 -20.92 -26.64
#